data_AF-A0A484BEK1-F1
#
_entry.id   AF-A0A484BEK1-F1
#
_cell.length_a   1.000
_cell.length_b   1.000
_cell.length_c   1.000
_cell.angle_alpha   90.00
_cell.angle_beta   90.00
_cell.angle_gamma   90.00
#
_symmetry.space_group_name_H-M   'P 1'
#
loop_
_entity.id
_entity.type
_entity.pdbx_description
1 polymer ?
#
loop_
_entity_poly.entity_id
_entity_poly.type
_entity_poly.pdbx_seq_one_letter_code
_entity_poly.pdbx_strand_id
1 'polypeptide(L)'
;MSHATLHHDVAQPTLPASEDLTVQANKSKTNTLNSLRNGNASNYSSPGPEKLTVLDMILESLALRNLTSKDMGTLIMLGSMFLLFVISVTGFFVMWFTEYYNNTMLENLILAENSDTANSWLSPDPKYDTLLKAHIFNYTNIEDYLAGRADKIHVEDLGPLTYQEHTIKDQVSFNKNHTVTFRDKKSYKFLPEKSTVREDDVILVPNVPLLSAAVHVKRMAAIKRLFVTGTIKLFEEPLFKRLTAYEYLWGYRDKIISLESLGGGKTHFGLLRTRNGTSVDSVQLNTGEDDISKFSIITQFNGKPQLDFWQGDECNRIDGSEPSMFSPTMLQTRSTVNVFLQVLCRKVPLRFEKEETIYNDIDVLRYRTPLDVFAHPSENPANECYCRNTDLCLPSGVINATRCYDDSPIFPSFPHFFTGDPILYKDFEGINPDAELHQTYADIHPRFGFPISGASRIQINIMLDKTPLLRNQAWRMQNATILPLIWIEITAGDFNEDVLHTLYVSTFGLDAIQLALKYGTLLVSVTSFSLIVASVYYLNSKREEQQQLEKSKSSAELEALAGPSSSNGGIVVVQVLPHGVSLAHRANS
;
A
#
# COMPACT_ATOMS: atom_id res chain seq x y z
N MET A 1 -13.57 41.51 49.86
CA MET A 1 -12.50 41.74 50.84
C MET A 1 -11.40 40.72 50.54
N SER A 2 -10.32 41.10 49.83
CA SER A 2 -9.09 41.77 50.36
C SER A 2 -8.09 40.72 50.86
N HIS A 3 -6.78 40.70 50.60
CA HIS A 3 -5.85 41.22 49.58
C HIS A 3 -4.44 40.93 50.16
N ALA A 4 -3.53 40.34 49.39
CA ALA A 4 -2.05 40.27 49.57
C ALA A 4 -1.56 39.28 48.50
N THR A 5 -1.18 39.62 47.27
CA THR A 5 -0.23 40.63 46.74
C THR A 5 1.19 40.52 47.31
N LEU A 6 2.11 40.03 46.46
CA LEU A 6 3.55 40.26 46.54
C LEU A 6 4.05 40.49 45.10
N HIS A 7 4.59 41.68 44.85
CA HIS A 7 5.07 42.13 43.54
C HIS A 7 6.47 41.59 43.25
N HIS A 8 6.82 41.50 41.97
CA HIS A 8 8.08 42.08 41.49
C HIS A 8 7.92 42.59 40.05
N ASP A 9 8.20 43.87 39.85
CA ASP A 9 7.99 44.58 38.60
C ASP A 9 9.21 44.60 37.67
N VAL A 10 8.86 44.79 36.40
CA VAL A 10 9.69 44.91 35.18
C VAL A 10 10.81 45.95 35.28
N ALA A 11 11.96 45.64 34.66
CA ALA A 11 12.84 46.63 34.05
C ALA A 11 13.43 46.11 32.72
N GLN A 12 13.30 46.90 31.65
CA GLN A 12 13.95 46.63 30.36
C GLN A 12 15.45 46.95 30.42
N PRO A 13 16.24 46.37 29.51
CA PRO A 13 17.15 47.22 28.72
C PRO A 13 17.10 46.95 27.21
N THR A 14 17.59 47.95 26.47
CA THR A 14 17.56 48.09 25.01
C THR A 14 18.69 47.34 24.28
N LEU A 15 18.44 47.09 22.98
CA LEU A 15 19.38 46.53 21.98
C LEU A 15 20.76 47.24 21.93
N PRO A 16 21.84 46.47 21.73
CA PRO A 16 23.01 46.87 20.97
C PRO A 16 23.09 46.18 19.60
N ALA A 17 23.78 46.81 18.65
CA ALA A 17 23.90 46.34 17.26
C ALA A 17 24.86 45.14 17.10
N SER A 18 24.67 44.40 16.00
CA SER A 18 25.56 43.32 15.57
C SER A 18 26.79 43.86 14.81
N GLU A 19 27.99 43.45 15.22
CA GLU A 19 29.22 43.56 14.41
C GLU A 19 29.81 42.18 14.10
N ASP A 20 30.51 42.11 12.97
CA ASP A 20 30.98 40.90 12.28
C ASP A 20 32.17 40.18 12.94
N LEU A 21 32.35 38.89 12.59
CA LEU A 21 33.69 38.27 12.48
C LEU A 21 33.71 37.05 11.54
N THR A 22 33.79 37.35 10.23
CA THR A 22 34.57 36.67 9.17
C THR A 22 34.82 35.15 9.20
N VAL A 23 34.44 34.47 8.10
CA VAL A 23 35.15 33.30 7.56
C VAL A 23 35.55 33.59 6.10
N GLN A 24 36.69 33.07 5.66
CA GLN A 24 37.37 33.45 4.41
C GLN A 24 36.67 32.92 3.15
N ALA A 25 36.60 33.75 2.10
CA ALA A 25 36.27 33.35 0.74
C ALA A 25 37.29 33.91 -0.27
N ASN A 26 37.76 33.08 -1.20
CA ASN A 26 38.87 33.42 -2.08
C ASN A 26 38.40 34.07 -3.40
N LYS A 27 38.53 35.40 -3.47
CA LYS A 27 38.69 36.26 -4.68
C LYS A 27 38.04 35.80 -5.99
N SER A 28 36.90 36.41 -6.32
CA SER A 28 36.68 36.94 -7.68
C SER A 28 37.09 38.43 -7.72
N LYS A 29 37.48 38.94 -8.90
CA LYS A 29 37.56 40.39 -9.17
C LYS A 29 37.26 40.68 -10.64
N THR A 30 36.08 41.23 -10.89
CA THR A 30 35.80 42.16 -11.98
C THR A 30 35.75 43.58 -11.40
N ASN A 31 36.27 44.58 -12.13
CA ASN A 31 35.65 45.91 -12.25
C ASN A 31 36.40 46.84 -13.22
N THR A 32 35.70 47.17 -14.31
CA THR A 32 35.49 48.52 -14.89
C THR A 32 36.61 49.57 -15.00
N LEU A 33 36.86 49.92 -16.27
CA LEU A 33 36.94 51.27 -16.89
C LEU A 33 38.10 52.26 -16.60
N ASN A 34 38.67 52.67 -17.75
CA ASN A 34 38.96 54.04 -18.22
C ASN A 34 40.38 54.63 -18.19
N SER A 35 40.66 55.31 -19.32
CA SER A 35 41.73 56.27 -19.59
C SER A 35 43.16 55.75 -19.73
N LEU A 36 43.69 55.76 -20.97
CA LEU A 36 44.79 56.67 -21.37
C LEU A 36 45.16 56.59 -22.87
N ARG A 37 44.84 57.68 -23.59
CA ARG A 37 45.72 58.47 -24.48
C ARG A 37 46.84 57.78 -25.32
N ASN A 38 46.71 57.94 -26.64
CA ASN A 38 47.75 58.01 -27.71
C ASN A 38 49.20 57.52 -27.45
N GLY A 39 49.67 56.62 -28.32
CA GLY A 39 51.08 56.42 -28.62
C GLY A 39 51.28 55.67 -29.94
N ASN A 40 51.82 56.35 -30.97
CA ASN A 40 52.24 55.72 -32.23
C ASN A 40 53.50 54.87 -32.02
N ALA A 41 53.48 53.61 -32.46
CA ALA A 41 54.69 52.89 -32.89
C ALA A 41 54.33 51.80 -33.91
N SER A 42 54.91 51.91 -35.10
CA SER A 42 54.79 50.94 -36.18
C SER A 42 55.63 49.69 -35.92
N ASN A 43 55.12 48.50 -36.27
CA ASN A 43 55.96 47.37 -36.67
C ASN A 43 55.23 46.47 -37.67
N TYR A 44 55.94 46.09 -38.73
CA TYR A 44 55.49 45.11 -39.73
C TYR A 44 55.77 43.68 -39.23
N SER A 45 54.79 42.78 -39.34
CA SER A 45 55.02 41.34 -39.33
C SER A 45 53.98 40.63 -40.21
N SER A 46 54.43 39.70 -41.05
CA SER A 46 53.55 38.91 -41.92
C SER A 46 52.75 37.88 -41.12
N PRO A 47 51.49 37.58 -41.51
CA PRO A 47 50.74 36.48 -40.93
C PRO A 47 51.20 35.13 -41.52
N GLY A 48 51.49 34.17 -40.65
CA GLY A 48 51.44 32.74 -41.00
C GLY A 48 49.98 32.23 -40.97
N PRO A 49 49.70 31.04 -41.52
CA PRO A 49 48.33 30.54 -41.62
C PRO A 49 47.75 30.18 -40.24
N GLU A 50 46.57 30.73 -39.94
CA GLU A 50 45.78 30.32 -38.77
C GLU A 50 45.33 28.86 -38.92
N LYS A 51 45.28 28.14 -37.80
CA LYS A 51 44.73 26.78 -37.76
C LYS A 51 43.21 26.87 -37.68
N LEU A 52 42.52 26.39 -38.73
CA LEU A 52 41.07 26.20 -38.72
C LEU A 52 40.64 25.39 -37.49
N THR A 53 39.55 25.81 -36.85
CA THR A 53 38.95 25.04 -35.76
C THR A 53 38.09 23.90 -36.32
N VAL A 54 37.77 22.91 -35.48
CA VAL A 54 36.85 21.83 -35.85
C VAL A 54 35.46 22.37 -36.23
N LEU A 55 35.07 23.50 -35.64
CA LEU A 55 33.82 24.19 -35.94
C LEU A 55 33.84 24.77 -37.36
N ASP A 56 34.96 25.36 -37.80
CA ASP A 56 35.15 25.83 -39.17
C ASP A 56 35.09 24.69 -40.19
N MET A 57 35.73 23.54 -39.91
CA MET A 57 35.67 22.37 -40.79
C MET A 57 34.26 21.78 -40.90
N ILE A 58 33.47 21.80 -39.81
CA ILE A 58 32.06 21.38 -39.84
C ILE A 58 31.23 22.37 -40.68
N LEU A 59 31.39 23.68 -40.46
CA LEU A 59 30.72 24.73 -41.25
C LEU A 59 31.08 24.68 -42.74
N GLU A 60 32.33 24.34 -43.06
CA GLU A 60 32.84 24.20 -44.42
C GLU A 60 32.30 22.93 -45.10
N SER A 61 32.24 21.79 -44.39
CA SER A 61 31.62 20.56 -44.92
C SER A 61 30.12 20.70 -45.20
N LEU A 62 29.44 21.63 -44.51
CA LEU A 62 28.03 21.99 -44.72
C LEU A 62 27.83 23.15 -45.72
N ALA A 63 28.91 23.70 -46.30
CA ALA A 63 28.92 24.81 -47.26
C ALA A 63 28.26 26.12 -46.75
N LEU A 64 28.33 26.40 -45.45
CA LEU A 64 27.66 27.54 -44.80
C LEU A 64 28.51 28.84 -44.78
N ARG A 65 29.22 29.16 -45.88
CA ARG A 65 30.14 30.32 -45.96
C ARG A 65 29.46 31.70 -46.05
N ASN A 66 28.12 31.78 -46.12
CA ASN A 66 27.37 33.06 -46.17
C ASN A 66 25.97 32.90 -45.52
N LEU A 67 25.93 32.75 -44.20
CA LEU A 67 24.67 32.68 -43.43
C LEU A 67 23.99 34.05 -43.38
N THR A 68 22.88 34.23 -44.09
CA THR A 68 21.99 35.38 -43.82
C THR A 68 21.22 35.16 -42.52
N SER A 69 20.65 36.23 -41.96
CA SER A 69 19.79 36.15 -40.76
C SER A 69 18.64 35.13 -40.92
N LYS A 70 18.16 34.91 -42.15
CA LYS A 70 17.10 33.93 -42.46
C LYS A 70 17.61 32.49 -42.46
N ASP A 71 18.85 32.25 -42.88
CA ASP A 71 19.46 30.93 -42.92
C ASP A 71 19.82 30.47 -41.50
N MET A 72 20.35 31.38 -40.67
CA MET A 72 20.58 31.15 -39.24
C MET A 72 19.28 30.74 -38.51
N GLY A 73 18.18 31.46 -38.76
CA GLY A 73 16.87 31.11 -38.19
C GLY A 73 16.35 29.75 -38.66
N THR A 74 16.58 29.40 -39.93
CA THR A 74 16.19 28.09 -40.49
C THR A 74 16.98 26.95 -39.84
N LEU A 75 18.28 27.15 -39.60
CA LEU A 75 19.14 26.16 -38.94
C LEU A 75 18.72 25.92 -37.48
N ILE A 76 18.36 26.98 -36.75
CA ILE A 76 17.87 26.90 -35.37
C ILE A 76 16.53 26.15 -35.31
N MET A 77 15.62 26.39 -36.26
CA MET A 77 14.34 25.67 -36.36
C MET A 77 14.52 24.19 -36.69
N LEU A 78 15.44 23.84 -37.60
CA LEU A 78 15.77 22.42 -37.86
C LEU A 78 16.41 21.75 -36.65
N GLY A 79 17.30 22.45 -35.93
CA GLY A 79 17.91 21.96 -34.70
C GLY A 79 16.89 21.69 -33.59
N SER A 80 15.91 22.59 -33.40
CA SER A 80 14.85 22.40 -32.40
C SER A 80 13.86 21.30 -32.79
N MET A 81 13.50 21.18 -34.08
CA MET A 81 12.69 20.07 -34.61
C MET A 81 13.40 18.72 -34.41
N PHE A 82 14.70 18.65 -34.69
CA PHE A 82 15.50 17.45 -34.48
C PHE A 82 15.63 17.08 -33.00
N LEU A 83 15.83 18.06 -32.10
CA LEU A 83 15.82 17.82 -30.66
C LEU A 83 14.47 17.28 -30.16
N LEU A 84 13.36 17.84 -30.64
CA LEU A 84 12.01 17.35 -30.35
C LEU A 84 11.79 15.92 -30.89
N PHE A 85 12.30 15.60 -32.08
CA PHE A 85 12.28 14.25 -32.63
C PHE A 85 13.07 13.27 -31.73
N VAL A 86 14.30 13.61 -31.33
CA VAL A 86 15.10 12.77 -30.44
C VAL A 86 14.40 12.55 -29.09
N ILE A 87 13.89 13.61 -28.45
CA ILE A 87 13.18 13.51 -27.16
C ILE A 87 11.91 12.65 -27.29
N SER A 88 11.11 12.85 -28.33
CA SER A 88 9.86 12.10 -28.53
C SER A 88 10.10 10.64 -28.92
N VAL A 89 11.14 10.34 -29.70
CA VAL A 89 11.56 8.96 -29.98
C VAL A 89 12.07 8.27 -28.71
N THR A 90 12.91 8.94 -27.90
CA THR A 90 13.34 8.40 -26.60
C THR A 90 12.15 8.16 -25.68
N GLY A 91 11.22 9.12 -25.58
CA GLY A 91 9.98 8.97 -24.81
C GLY A 91 9.10 7.81 -25.30
N PHE A 92 8.97 7.64 -26.61
CA PHE A 92 8.26 6.50 -27.21
C PHE A 92 8.92 5.17 -26.82
N PHE A 93 10.25 5.06 -26.96
CA PHE A 93 10.96 3.84 -26.57
C PHE A 93 10.82 3.53 -25.07
N VAL A 94 10.95 4.54 -24.20
CA VAL A 94 10.76 4.38 -22.75
C VAL A 94 9.32 3.94 -22.44
N MET A 95 8.30 4.61 -23.00
CA MET A 95 6.90 4.34 -22.65
C MET A 95 6.35 3.02 -23.21
N TRP A 96 6.89 2.50 -24.32
CA TRP A 96 6.40 1.27 -24.97
C TRP A 96 7.25 0.03 -24.69
N PHE A 97 8.57 0.18 -24.53
CA PHE A 97 9.51 -0.96 -24.43
C PHE A 97 10.19 -1.05 -23.05
N THR A 98 9.79 -0.24 -22.08
CA THR A 98 10.28 -0.34 -20.70
C THR A 98 9.13 -0.23 -19.69
N GLU A 99 9.32 -0.84 -18.52
CA GLU A 99 8.40 -0.74 -17.39
C GLU A 99 8.57 0.57 -16.58
N TYR A 100 9.33 1.55 -17.10
CA TYR A 100 9.70 2.76 -16.34
C TYR A 100 8.52 3.47 -15.68
N TYR A 101 7.43 3.70 -16.41
CA TYR A 101 6.23 4.35 -15.87
C TYR A 101 5.55 3.51 -14.77
N ASN A 102 5.51 2.18 -14.92
CA ASN A 102 4.92 1.29 -13.93
C ASN A 102 5.80 1.23 -12.67
N ASN A 103 7.13 1.15 -12.85
CA ASN A 103 8.10 1.19 -11.75
C ASN A 103 8.04 2.51 -10.97
N THR A 104 8.01 3.66 -11.65
CA THR A 104 7.84 4.96 -10.98
C THR A 104 6.50 5.07 -10.25
N MET A 105 5.43 4.44 -10.74
CA MET A 105 4.17 4.36 -9.98
C MET A 105 4.30 3.45 -8.74
N LEU A 106 4.99 2.32 -8.84
CA LEU A 106 5.27 1.44 -7.70
C LEU A 106 6.21 2.07 -6.66
N GLU A 107 7.17 2.89 -7.07
CA GLU A 107 8.03 3.68 -6.17
C GLU A 107 7.22 4.59 -5.24
N ASN A 108 6.08 5.12 -5.70
CA ASN A 108 5.19 5.95 -4.87
C ASN A 108 4.42 5.16 -3.79
N LEU A 109 4.47 3.82 -3.78
CA LEU A 109 3.93 2.99 -2.71
C LEU A 109 4.94 2.73 -1.58
N ILE A 110 6.23 3.03 -1.80
CA ILE A 110 7.31 2.74 -0.85
C ILE A 110 7.15 3.59 0.41
N LEU A 111 7.22 2.94 1.58
CA LEU A 111 7.23 3.61 2.88
C LEU A 111 8.64 4.12 3.21
N ALA A 112 9.14 5.06 2.43
CA ALA A 112 10.41 5.75 2.68
C ALA A 112 10.28 6.75 3.84
N GLU A 113 11.31 6.86 4.67
CA GLU A 113 11.30 7.75 5.84
C GLU A 113 11.11 9.22 5.42
N ASN A 114 10.14 9.90 6.03
CA ASN A 114 9.69 11.27 5.69
C ASN A 114 9.01 11.46 4.32
N SER A 115 8.64 10.40 3.59
CA SER A 115 7.84 10.54 2.36
C SER A 115 6.36 10.86 2.65
N ASP A 116 5.68 11.50 1.70
CA ASP A 116 4.24 11.79 1.82
C ASP A 116 3.39 10.51 1.91
N THR A 117 3.79 9.43 1.23
CA THR A 117 3.18 8.10 1.34
C THR A 117 3.33 7.55 2.76
N ALA A 118 4.53 7.63 3.35
CA ALA A 118 4.74 7.22 4.73
C ALA A 118 3.92 8.07 5.70
N ASN A 119 3.95 9.40 5.58
CA ASN A 119 3.17 10.30 6.44
C ASN A 119 1.65 9.98 6.40
N SER A 120 1.12 9.71 5.20
CA SER A 120 -0.28 9.34 4.98
C SER A 120 -0.63 7.95 5.55
N TRP A 121 0.30 7.00 5.51
CA TRP A 121 0.13 5.68 6.12
C TRP A 121 0.27 5.69 7.65
N LEU A 122 1.12 6.58 8.18
CA LEU A 122 1.31 6.77 9.62
C LEU A 122 0.08 7.42 10.29
N SER A 123 -0.52 8.40 9.62
CA SER A 123 -1.67 9.17 10.12
C SER A 123 -2.70 9.37 8.99
N PRO A 124 -3.47 8.33 8.62
CA PRO A 124 -4.46 8.42 7.55
C PRO A 124 -5.58 9.42 7.85
N ASP A 125 -6.15 9.98 6.79
CA ASP A 125 -7.32 10.86 6.87
C ASP A 125 -8.55 10.06 7.36
N PRO A 126 -9.28 10.51 8.41
CA PRO A 126 -10.45 9.82 8.95
C PRO A 126 -11.57 9.49 7.94
N LYS A 127 -11.59 10.11 6.75
CA LYS A 127 -12.52 9.72 5.67
C LYS A 127 -12.28 8.30 5.12
N TYR A 128 -11.12 7.71 5.40
CA TYR A 128 -10.78 6.34 5.04
C TYR A 128 -10.97 5.34 6.20
N ASP A 129 -11.55 5.77 7.34
CA ASP A 129 -11.76 4.91 8.50
C ASP A 129 -12.60 3.68 8.19
N THR A 130 -12.20 2.54 8.78
CA THR A 130 -12.94 1.29 8.67
C THR A 130 -14.15 1.25 9.61
N LEU A 131 -15.12 0.38 9.32
CA LEU A 131 -16.22 0.09 10.25
C LEU A 131 -15.97 -1.24 10.94
N LEU A 132 -15.88 -1.21 12.26
CA LEU A 132 -15.99 -2.40 13.12
C LEU A 132 -17.46 -2.61 13.48
N LYS A 133 -18.01 -3.76 13.10
CA LYS A 133 -19.36 -4.21 13.48
C LYS A 133 -19.23 -5.38 14.43
N ALA A 134 -19.65 -5.21 15.67
CA ALA A 134 -19.66 -6.26 16.69
C ALA A 134 -21.06 -6.88 16.79
N HIS A 135 -21.09 -8.20 16.86
CA HIS A 135 -22.28 -9.03 17.06
C HIS A 135 -22.08 -9.86 18.32
N ILE A 136 -23.07 -9.90 19.22
CA ILE A 136 -22.95 -10.56 20.52
C ILE A 136 -23.95 -11.71 20.64
N PHE A 137 -23.48 -12.88 21.06
CA PHE A 137 -24.35 -14.03 21.32
C PHE A 137 -24.99 -13.92 22.70
N ASN A 138 -26.29 -13.61 22.73
CA ASN A 138 -27.10 -13.44 23.93
C ASN A 138 -27.80 -14.75 24.33
N TYR A 139 -27.56 -15.25 25.53
CA TYR A 139 -28.00 -16.58 25.98
C TYR A 139 -29.34 -16.48 26.71
N THR A 140 -30.45 -16.43 25.98
CA THR A 140 -31.76 -16.06 26.55
C THR A 140 -32.36 -17.08 27.52
N ASN A 141 -32.09 -18.39 27.34
CA ASN A 141 -32.69 -19.45 28.15
C ASN A 141 -31.70 -20.20 29.07
N ILE A 142 -30.46 -19.72 29.24
CA ILE A 142 -29.39 -20.52 29.88
C ILE A 142 -29.68 -20.90 31.32
N GLU A 143 -30.43 -20.08 32.06
CA GLU A 143 -30.90 -20.40 33.42
C GLU A 143 -31.88 -21.60 33.42
N ASP A 144 -32.76 -21.71 32.41
CA ASP A 144 -33.67 -22.84 32.23
C ASP A 144 -32.93 -24.10 31.78
N TYR A 145 -31.97 -23.95 30.85
CA TYR A 145 -31.11 -25.06 30.44
C TYR A 145 -30.34 -25.63 31.64
N LEU A 146 -29.62 -24.78 32.40
CA LEU A 146 -28.86 -25.20 33.59
C LEU A 146 -29.76 -25.72 34.73
N ALA A 147 -31.04 -25.36 34.78
CA ALA A 147 -31.97 -25.87 35.78
C ALA A 147 -32.69 -27.18 35.40
N GLY A 148 -32.46 -27.72 34.19
CA GLY A 148 -33.14 -28.93 33.71
C GLY A 148 -34.48 -28.68 32.99
N ARG A 149 -34.83 -27.42 32.69
CA ARG A 149 -36.15 -27.03 32.15
C ARG A 149 -36.21 -26.89 30.61
N ALA A 150 -35.08 -26.67 29.95
CA ALA A 150 -34.97 -26.58 28.49
C ALA A 150 -33.88 -27.52 27.95
N ASP A 151 -34.08 -28.20 26.81
CA ASP A 151 -33.14 -29.23 26.34
C ASP A 151 -31.97 -28.74 25.49
N LYS A 152 -32.06 -27.52 24.97
CA LYS A 152 -31.00 -26.83 24.22
C LYS A 152 -30.76 -25.43 24.74
N ILE A 153 -29.59 -24.88 24.42
CA ILE A 153 -29.18 -23.52 24.75
C ILE A 153 -29.63 -22.59 23.60
N HIS A 154 -30.59 -21.72 23.85
CA HIS A 154 -30.99 -20.70 22.87
C HIS A 154 -30.02 -19.51 22.95
N VAL A 155 -29.41 -19.18 21.82
CA VAL A 155 -28.55 -18.02 21.64
C VAL A 155 -29.09 -17.13 20.52
N GLU A 156 -29.20 -15.84 20.80
CA GLU A 156 -29.61 -14.83 19.82
C GLU A 156 -28.37 -14.04 19.38
N ASP A 157 -28.19 -13.88 18.07
CA ASP A 157 -27.20 -12.95 17.51
C ASP A 157 -27.74 -11.53 17.59
N LEU A 158 -27.15 -10.73 18.48
CA LEU A 158 -27.47 -9.31 18.67
C LEU A 158 -26.39 -8.45 18.00
N GLY A 159 -26.71 -7.93 16.82
CA GLY A 159 -25.87 -6.96 16.13
C GLY A 159 -26.40 -6.53 14.77
N PRO A 160 -25.69 -5.63 14.07
CA PRO A 160 -24.42 -5.05 14.48
C PRO A 160 -24.56 -3.93 15.54
N LEU A 161 -23.59 -3.87 16.46
CA LEU A 161 -23.15 -2.64 17.10
C LEU A 161 -21.98 -2.08 16.27
N THR A 162 -22.20 -0.95 15.58
CA THR A 162 -21.27 -0.40 14.60
C THR A 162 -20.43 0.73 15.18
N TYR A 163 -19.12 0.68 14.94
CA TYR A 163 -18.14 1.67 15.36
C TYR A 163 -17.28 2.08 14.17
N GLN A 164 -17.02 3.38 14.05
CA GLN A 164 -15.93 3.90 13.21
C GLN A 164 -14.60 3.58 13.92
N GLU A 165 -13.75 2.76 13.30
CA GLU A 165 -12.40 2.40 13.77
C GLU A 165 -11.36 3.28 13.03
N HIS A 166 -10.88 4.32 13.71
CA HIS A 166 -9.76 5.14 13.26
C HIS A 166 -8.45 4.54 13.76
N THR A 167 -7.47 4.34 12.88
CA THR A 167 -6.17 3.72 13.21
C THR A 167 -5.02 4.63 12.77
N ILE A 168 -4.12 4.95 13.71
CA ILE A 168 -2.83 5.60 13.42
C ILE A 168 -1.67 4.70 13.86
N LYS A 169 -0.49 4.92 13.31
CA LYS A 169 0.74 4.20 13.67
C LYS A 169 1.47 4.96 14.78
N ASP A 170 1.66 4.30 15.92
CA ASP A 170 2.28 4.82 17.13
C ASP A 170 3.61 4.09 17.43
N GLN A 171 4.50 4.71 18.20
CA GLN A 171 5.83 4.19 18.54
C GLN A 171 6.63 3.68 17.31
N VAL A 172 6.64 4.50 16.26
CA VAL A 172 7.19 4.16 14.94
C VAL A 172 8.72 4.31 14.92
N SER A 173 9.40 3.37 14.26
CA SER A 173 10.84 3.40 14.00
C SER A 173 11.12 2.82 12.61
N PHE A 174 11.68 3.63 11.71
CA PHE A 174 12.28 3.13 10.46
C PHE A 174 13.64 2.51 10.76
N ASN A 175 13.94 1.38 10.10
CA ASN A 175 15.10 0.55 10.40
C ASN A 175 16.01 0.44 9.17
N LYS A 176 17.33 0.36 9.42
CA LYS A 176 18.38 0.29 8.37
C LYS A 176 18.32 -0.94 7.45
N ASN A 177 17.41 -1.88 7.70
CA ASN A 177 17.19 -3.08 6.90
C ASN A 177 15.92 -2.97 6.02
N HIS A 178 15.51 -1.76 5.64
CA HIS A 178 14.33 -1.49 4.80
C HIS A 178 13.01 -2.02 5.41
N THR A 179 12.91 -1.91 6.74
CA THR A 179 11.68 -2.24 7.49
C THR A 179 11.24 -1.07 8.36
N VAL A 180 9.95 -1.03 8.70
CA VAL A 180 9.39 -0.12 9.70
C VAL A 180 8.77 -0.94 10.84
N THR A 181 9.13 -0.59 12.07
CA THR A 181 8.54 -1.14 13.30
C THR A 181 7.53 -0.14 13.86
N PHE A 182 6.35 -0.58 14.27
CA PHE A 182 5.30 0.29 14.84
C PHE A 182 4.34 -0.49 15.74
N ARG A 183 3.41 0.23 16.36
CA ARG A 183 2.22 -0.30 17.04
C ARG A 183 0.99 0.39 16.47
N ASP A 184 -0.08 -0.34 16.21
CA ASP A 184 -1.34 0.32 15.88
C ASP A 184 -1.92 0.98 17.12
N LYS A 185 -2.38 2.22 16.97
CA LYS A 185 -3.19 2.92 17.98
C LYS A 185 -4.56 3.19 17.37
N LYS A 186 -5.58 2.58 17.96
CA LYS A 186 -6.96 2.63 17.43
C LYS A 186 -7.88 3.40 18.36
N SER A 187 -8.84 4.10 17.79
CA SER A 187 -9.96 4.70 18.53
C SER A 187 -11.28 4.35 17.87
N TYR A 188 -12.32 4.18 18.70
CA TYR A 188 -13.64 3.74 18.28
C TYR A 188 -14.67 4.81 18.61
N LYS A 189 -15.51 5.14 17.63
CA LYS A 189 -16.68 6.01 17.80
C LYS A 189 -17.93 5.23 17.45
N PHE A 190 -18.82 5.03 18.42
CA PHE A 190 -20.09 4.34 18.20
C PHE A 190 -20.99 5.11 17.23
N LEU A 191 -21.63 4.39 16.31
CA LEU A 191 -22.52 4.89 15.27
C LEU A 191 -23.94 4.31 15.50
N PRO A 192 -24.77 4.94 16.36
CA PRO A 192 -26.10 4.42 16.69
C PRO A 192 -27.01 4.31 15.45
N GLU A 193 -26.86 5.19 14.46
CA GLU A 193 -27.62 5.18 13.21
C GLU A 193 -27.29 4.00 12.28
N LYS A 194 -26.16 3.31 12.53
CA LYS A 194 -25.75 2.08 11.83
C LYS A 194 -25.81 0.84 12.72
N SER A 195 -26.46 0.95 13.88
CA SER A 195 -26.53 -0.13 14.87
C SER A 195 -27.98 -0.57 15.06
N THR A 196 -28.22 -1.87 15.10
CA THR A 196 -29.55 -2.45 15.40
C THR A 196 -29.78 -2.61 16.90
N VAL A 197 -28.69 -2.65 17.67
CA VAL A 197 -28.62 -2.87 19.13
C VAL A 197 -27.91 -1.68 19.76
N ARG A 198 -28.31 -1.30 20.97
CA ARG A 198 -27.73 -0.16 21.71
C ARG A 198 -26.64 -0.63 22.67
N GLU A 199 -25.71 0.28 22.95
CA GLU A 199 -24.64 0.06 23.93
C GLU A 199 -25.15 -0.18 25.37
N ASP A 200 -26.32 0.34 25.71
CA ASP A 200 -27.00 0.19 27.01
C ASP A 200 -27.94 -1.04 27.11
N ASP A 201 -28.12 -1.80 26.04
CA ASP A 201 -28.97 -3.01 26.06
C ASP A 201 -28.36 -4.10 26.94
N VAL A 202 -29.17 -4.69 27.82
CA VAL A 202 -28.73 -5.68 28.81
C VAL A 202 -28.84 -7.09 28.24
N ILE A 203 -27.71 -7.79 28.25
CA ILE A 203 -27.51 -9.12 27.65
C ILE A 203 -27.06 -10.14 28.69
N LEU A 204 -27.36 -11.41 28.47
CA LEU A 204 -26.92 -12.53 29.30
C LEU A 204 -25.83 -13.32 28.58
N VAL A 205 -24.59 -13.25 29.07
CA VAL A 205 -23.38 -13.68 28.35
C VAL A 205 -22.43 -14.51 29.23
N PRO A 206 -21.56 -15.36 28.66
CA PRO A 206 -20.60 -16.15 29.43
C PRO A 206 -19.64 -15.28 30.26
N ASN A 207 -19.41 -15.65 31.52
CA ASN A 207 -18.48 -14.97 32.41
C ASN A 207 -17.02 -15.31 32.06
N VAL A 208 -16.48 -14.63 31.06
CA VAL A 208 -15.15 -14.89 30.49
C VAL A 208 -14.03 -14.88 31.55
N PRO A 209 -13.94 -13.90 32.48
CA PRO A 209 -12.96 -13.95 33.58
C PRO A 209 -13.02 -15.21 34.43
N LEU A 210 -14.21 -15.71 34.75
CA LEU A 210 -14.39 -16.93 35.54
C LEU A 210 -13.99 -18.19 34.75
N LEU A 211 -14.31 -18.23 33.45
CA LEU A 211 -13.95 -19.32 32.55
C LEU A 211 -12.42 -19.40 32.35
N SER A 212 -11.75 -18.27 32.08
CA SER A 212 -10.28 -18.23 32.00
C SER A 212 -9.63 -18.59 33.34
N ALA A 213 -10.09 -17.99 34.44
CA ALA A 213 -9.53 -18.27 35.77
C ALA A 213 -9.61 -19.75 36.16
N ALA A 214 -10.66 -20.47 35.75
CA ALA A 214 -10.78 -21.91 35.97
C ALA A 214 -9.60 -22.71 35.36
N VAL A 215 -9.18 -22.36 34.14
CA VAL A 215 -8.04 -23.00 33.44
C VAL A 215 -6.71 -22.64 34.11
N HIS A 216 -6.49 -21.36 34.44
CA HIS A 216 -5.29 -20.93 35.18
C HIS A 216 -5.16 -21.62 36.53
N VAL A 217 -6.25 -21.63 37.33
CA VAL A 217 -6.28 -22.23 38.67
C VAL A 217 -6.03 -23.73 38.62
N LYS A 218 -6.51 -24.45 37.60
CA LYS A 218 -6.22 -25.88 37.36
C LYS A 218 -4.71 -26.17 37.29
N ARG A 219 -3.94 -25.28 36.64
CA ARG A 219 -2.48 -25.35 36.44
C ARG A 219 -1.64 -24.88 37.64
N MET A 220 -2.25 -24.26 38.67
CA MET A 220 -1.51 -23.79 39.85
C MET A 220 -1.11 -24.92 40.79
N ALA A 221 0.03 -24.74 41.49
CA ALA A 221 0.47 -25.61 42.58
C ALA A 221 -0.59 -25.73 43.69
N ALA A 222 -0.69 -26.90 44.33
CA ALA A 222 -1.84 -27.31 45.14
C ALA A 222 -2.28 -26.30 46.22
N ILE A 223 -1.34 -25.69 46.95
CA ILE A 223 -1.63 -24.72 48.02
C ILE A 223 -2.18 -23.42 47.43
N LYS A 224 -1.52 -22.84 46.41
CA LYS A 224 -1.99 -21.64 45.71
C LYS A 224 -3.36 -21.88 45.08
N ARG A 225 -3.54 -23.04 44.45
CA ARG A 225 -4.82 -23.48 43.87
C ARG A 225 -5.93 -23.51 44.90
N LEU A 226 -5.70 -24.08 46.09
CA LEU A 226 -6.70 -24.14 47.16
C LEU A 226 -7.11 -22.73 47.63
N PHE A 227 -6.14 -21.86 47.89
CA PHE A 227 -6.39 -20.48 48.31
C PHE A 227 -7.20 -19.70 47.27
N VAL A 228 -6.72 -19.66 46.01
CA VAL A 228 -7.38 -18.92 44.92
C VAL A 228 -8.77 -19.49 44.61
N THR A 229 -8.95 -20.82 44.66
CA THR A 229 -10.27 -21.45 44.51
C THR A 229 -11.22 -21.02 45.63
N GLY A 230 -10.74 -20.93 46.88
CA GLY A 230 -11.52 -20.44 48.01
C GLY A 230 -11.95 -18.98 47.82
N THR A 231 -11.03 -18.11 47.43
CA THR A 231 -11.33 -16.68 47.19
C THR A 231 -12.31 -16.46 46.04
N ILE A 232 -12.15 -17.16 44.90
CA ILE A 232 -13.09 -17.03 43.79
C ILE A 232 -14.48 -17.56 44.18
N LYS A 233 -14.56 -18.65 44.94
CA LYS A 233 -15.86 -19.16 45.44
C LYS A 233 -16.55 -18.17 46.40
N LEU A 234 -15.80 -17.41 47.19
CA LEU A 234 -16.33 -16.37 48.08
C LEU A 234 -16.91 -15.16 47.31
N PHE A 235 -16.52 -14.94 46.06
CA PHE A 235 -17.09 -13.86 45.24
C PHE A 235 -18.50 -14.15 44.69
N GLU A 236 -18.92 -15.42 44.74
CA GLU A 236 -20.23 -15.93 44.27
C GLU A 236 -20.56 -15.55 42.81
N GLU A 237 -19.52 -15.43 41.97
CA GLU A 237 -19.65 -15.05 40.56
C GLU A 237 -20.38 -16.15 39.76
N PRO A 238 -21.43 -15.81 38.98
CA PRO A 238 -22.18 -16.77 38.18
C PRO A 238 -21.43 -17.16 36.90
N LEU A 239 -21.76 -18.33 36.32
CA LEU A 239 -21.18 -18.80 35.07
C LEU A 239 -21.55 -17.92 33.86
N PHE A 240 -22.73 -17.30 33.91
CA PHE A 240 -23.24 -16.34 32.93
C PHE A 240 -23.61 -15.05 33.68
N LYS A 241 -23.31 -13.90 33.08
CA LYS A 241 -23.49 -12.56 33.66
C LYS A 241 -24.49 -11.75 32.86
N ARG A 242 -25.27 -10.94 33.56
CA ARG A 242 -26.04 -9.83 32.98
C ARG A 242 -25.14 -8.60 32.97
N LEU A 243 -24.90 -8.04 31.79
CA LEU A 243 -24.06 -6.88 31.52
C LEU A 243 -24.72 -6.05 30.43
N THR A 244 -24.36 -4.78 30.26
CA THR A 244 -24.68 -4.08 29.01
C THR A 244 -23.77 -4.54 27.86
N ALA A 245 -24.20 -4.32 26.61
CA ALA A 245 -23.36 -4.55 25.44
C ALA A 245 -22.02 -3.78 25.52
N TYR A 246 -22.05 -2.51 25.97
CA TYR A 246 -20.86 -1.70 26.21
C TYR A 246 -19.92 -2.32 27.26
N GLU A 247 -20.48 -2.73 28.41
CA GLU A 247 -19.71 -3.35 29.49
C GLU A 247 -18.97 -4.59 29.00
N TYR A 248 -19.65 -5.46 28.24
CA TYR A 248 -19.08 -6.71 27.75
C TYR A 248 -17.98 -6.51 26.69
N LEU A 249 -18.17 -5.54 25.77
CA LEU A 249 -17.18 -5.23 24.73
C LEU A 249 -16.01 -4.38 25.28
N TRP A 250 -16.29 -3.26 25.94
CA TRP A 250 -15.29 -2.22 26.21
C TRP A 250 -14.77 -2.19 27.64
N GLY A 251 -15.56 -2.64 28.62
CA GLY A 251 -15.06 -2.85 29.97
C GLY A 251 -16.08 -2.71 31.10
N TYR A 252 -16.09 -3.70 31.98
CA TYR A 252 -16.68 -3.61 33.32
C TYR A 252 -15.63 -3.98 34.39
N ARG A 253 -15.86 -3.58 35.64
CA ARG A 253 -14.98 -3.92 36.77
C ARG A 253 -15.27 -5.35 37.25
N ASP A 254 -14.29 -6.24 37.20
CA ASP A 254 -14.46 -7.65 37.52
C ASP A 254 -13.71 -8.04 38.81
N LYS A 255 -14.36 -8.79 39.72
CA LYS A 255 -13.78 -9.20 41.00
C LYS A 255 -12.63 -10.21 40.84
N ILE A 256 -12.72 -11.10 39.86
CA ILE A 256 -11.72 -12.15 39.59
C ILE A 256 -10.48 -11.53 38.96
N ILE A 257 -10.64 -10.65 37.98
CA ILE A 257 -9.50 -9.88 37.42
C ILE A 257 -8.88 -8.98 38.50
N SER A 258 -9.70 -8.35 39.34
CA SER A 258 -9.20 -7.57 40.49
C SER A 258 -8.42 -8.41 41.52
N LEU A 259 -8.56 -9.75 41.55
CA LEU A 259 -7.74 -10.59 42.43
C LEU A 259 -6.27 -10.65 41.97
N GLU A 260 -6.02 -10.56 40.68
CA GLU A 260 -4.66 -10.40 40.12
C GLU A 260 -4.07 -9.02 40.44
N SER A 261 -4.94 -8.02 40.65
CA SER A 261 -4.52 -6.66 40.99
C SER A 261 -3.89 -6.50 42.38
N LEU A 262 -3.89 -7.54 43.23
CA LEU A 262 -3.14 -7.57 44.50
C LEU A 262 -1.61 -7.44 44.30
N GLY A 263 -1.11 -7.58 43.06
CA GLY A 263 0.25 -7.25 42.65
C GLY A 263 0.39 -6.03 41.72
N GLY A 264 -0.64 -5.17 41.60
CA GLY A 264 -0.64 -3.99 40.72
C GLY A 264 -1.22 -4.22 39.31
N GLY A 265 -1.87 -5.36 39.08
CA GLY A 265 -2.50 -5.74 37.80
C GLY A 265 -3.81 -5.01 37.43
N LYS A 266 -4.40 -5.44 36.31
CA LYS A 266 -5.66 -4.88 35.75
C LYS A 266 -6.85 -5.16 36.68
N THR A 267 -7.91 -4.34 36.58
CA THR A 267 -9.14 -4.47 37.41
C THR A 267 -10.45 -4.54 36.60
N HIS A 268 -10.37 -4.31 35.28
CA HIS A 268 -11.54 -4.29 34.38
C HIS A 268 -11.33 -5.25 33.22
N PHE A 269 -12.40 -5.94 32.83
CA PHE A 269 -12.46 -6.87 31.70
C PHE A 269 -13.44 -6.35 30.63
N GLY A 270 -13.07 -6.49 29.36
CA GLY A 270 -13.95 -6.32 28.21
C GLY A 270 -13.27 -6.94 26.98
N LEU A 271 -14.04 -7.58 26.09
CA LEU A 271 -13.50 -8.39 25.00
C LEU A 271 -12.67 -7.61 23.98
N LEU A 272 -13.07 -6.37 23.68
CA LEU A 272 -12.41 -5.47 22.73
C LEU A 272 -11.62 -4.36 23.43
N ARG A 273 -11.62 -4.34 24.77
CA ARG A 273 -10.98 -3.30 25.61
C ARG A 273 -9.51 -3.06 25.24
N THR A 274 -8.74 -4.11 24.97
CA THR A 274 -7.32 -4.01 24.61
C THR A 274 -7.07 -3.51 23.20
N ARG A 275 -8.09 -3.45 22.34
CA ARG A 275 -7.98 -2.86 21.00
C ARG A 275 -8.07 -1.33 21.01
N ASN A 276 -8.57 -0.71 22.08
CA ASN A 276 -8.76 0.73 22.17
C ASN A 276 -7.53 1.40 22.82
N GLY A 277 -6.94 2.39 22.14
CA GLY A 277 -5.63 2.94 22.46
C GLY A 277 -4.50 2.24 21.69
N THR A 278 -3.26 2.39 22.18
CA THR A 278 -2.05 1.82 21.58
C THR A 278 -1.95 0.33 21.89
N SER A 279 -1.74 -0.49 20.85
CA SER A 279 -1.60 -1.94 20.98
C SER A 279 -0.40 -2.34 21.84
N VAL A 280 -0.60 -3.37 22.66
CA VAL A 280 0.49 -4.06 23.38
C VAL A 280 1.40 -4.85 22.44
N ASP A 281 0.96 -5.09 21.21
CA ASP A 281 1.71 -5.77 20.17
C ASP A 281 2.45 -4.77 19.25
N SER A 282 3.67 -5.13 18.84
CA SER A 282 4.48 -4.39 17.88
C SER A 282 4.72 -5.22 16.62
N VAL A 283 4.52 -4.60 15.45
CA VAL A 283 4.71 -5.22 14.14
C VAL A 283 5.93 -4.58 13.47
N GLN A 284 6.75 -5.39 12.80
CA GLN A 284 7.74 -4.93 11.83
C GLN A 284 7.38 -5.47 10.44
N LEU A 285 7.35 -4.60 9.43
CA LEU A 285 7.10 -4.98 8.02
C LEU A 285 8.12 -4.34 7.07
N ASN A 286 8.29 -4.92 5.89
CA ASN A 286 9.17 -4.37 4.84
C ASN A 286 8.53 -3.12 4.21
N THR A 287 9.32 -2.07 4.04
CA THR A 287 8.87 -0.78 3.45
C THR A 287 8.69 -0.84 1.94
N GLY A 288 9.23 -1.87 1.27
CA GLY A 288 9.31 -1.99 -0.18
C GLY A 288 10.47 -1.22 -0.83
N GLU A 289 11.34 -0.60 -0.03
CA GLU A 289 12.46 0.23 -0.51
C GLU A 289 13.59 -0.59 -1.17
N ASP A 290 13.83 -1.82 -0.68
CA ASP A 290 14.79 -2.75 -1.30
C ASP A 290 14.14 -3.55 -2.44
N ASP A 291 12.91 -4.00 -2.22
CA ASP A 291 12.16 -4.89 -3.12
C ASP A 291 10.66 -4.71 -2.90
N ILE A 292 9.98 -4.08 -3.86
CA ILE A 292 8.54 -3.84 -3.82
C ILE A 292 7.71 -5.14 -3.76
N SER A 293 8.25 -6.29 -4.14
CA SER A 293 7.54 -7.58 -4.01
C SER A 293 7.34 -7.99 -2.53
N LYS A 294 8.21 -7.51 -1.63
CA LYS A 294 8.13 -7.73 -0.18
C LYS A 294 7.26 -6.70 0.55
N PHE A 295 6.76 -5.68 -0.14
CA PHE A 295 5.98 -4.60 0.45
C PHE A 295 4.86 -5.12 1.35
N SER A 296 4.74 -4.56 2.55
CA SER A 296 3.77 -4.94 3.59
C SER A 296 3.92 -6.36 4.18
N ILE A 297 4.90 -7.16 3.74
CA ILE A 297 5.20 -8.46 4.37
C ILE A 297 5.79 -8.23 5.76
N ILE A 298 5.21 -8.90 6.77
CA ILE A 298 5.66 -8.85 8.16
C ILE A 298 6.95 -9.67 8.34
N THR A 299 7.92 -9.07 9.02
CA THR A 299 9.24 -9.66 9.32
C THR A 299 9.41 -9.97 10.81
N GLN A 300 8.74 -9.23 11.70
CA GLN A 300 8.72 -9.52 13.14
C GLN A 300 7.36 -9.20 13.76
N PHE A 301 6.97 -10.03 14.74
CA PHE A 301 5.85 -9.79 15.64
C PHE A 301 6.36 -9.86 17.08
N ASN A 302 6.16 -8.79 17.86
CA ASN A 302 6.71 -8.65 19.22
C ASN A 302 8.22 -8.91 19.32
N GLY A 303 8.98 -8.45 18.32
CA GLY A 303 10.43 -8.62 18.23
C GLY A 303 10.89 -10.06 17.89
N LYS A 304 9.97 -11.00 17.66
CA LYS A 304 10.28 -12.35 17.20
C LYS A 304 10.05 -12.46 15.68
N PRO A 305 10.96 -13.09 14.92
CA PRO A 305 10.78 -13.35 13.48
C PRO A 305 9.86 -14.55 13.19
N GLN A 306 9.41 -15.25 14.23
CA GLN A 306 8.62 -16.48 14.18
C GLN A 306 7.87 -16.64 15.51
N LEU A 307 6.70 -17.27 15.49
CA LEU A 307 5.91 -17.58 16.69
C LEU A 307 6.47 -18.80 17.43
N ASP A 308 6.03 -18.99 18.67
CA ASP A 308 6.31 -20.15 19.52
C ASP A 308 5.02 -20.82 20.07
N PHE A 309 3.89 -20.57 19.41
CA PHE A 309 2.57 -21.07 19.81
C PHE A 309 2.25 -22.46 19.23
N TRP A 310 2.73 -22.75 18.02
CA TRP A 310 2.40 -23.95 17.25
C TRP A 310 3.57 -24.95 17.22
N GLN A 311 3.38 -26.14 16.65
CA GLN A 311 4.45 -27.13 16.55
C GLN A 311 5.14 -27.10 15.17
N GLY A 312 6.44 -26.87 15.13
CA GLY A 312 7.21 -26.84 13.88
C GLY A 312 7.09 -25.52 13.12
N ASP A 313 7.89 -25.37 12.07
CA ASP A 313 8.23 -24.03 11.58
C ASP A 313 7.14 -23.38 10.73
N GLU A 314 6.49 -24.13 9.84
CA GLU A 314 5.49 -23.62 8.90
C GLU A 314 4.31 -22.92 9.59
N CYS A 315 3.72 -23.55 10.60
CA CYS A 315 2.59 -22.98 11.35
C CYS A 315 2.99 -21.75 12.19
N ASN A 316 4.27 -21.62 12.56
CA ASN A 316 4.77 -20.50 13.33
C ASN A 316 5.29 -19.34 12.46
N ARG A 317 5.33 -19.47 11.12
CA ARG A 317 5.80 -18.37 10.26
C ARG A 317 4.79 -17.21 10.23
N ILE A 318 5.34 -16.00 10.26
CA ILE A 318 4.61 -14.71 10.25
C ILE A 318 4.74 -13.95 8.91
N ASP A 319 5.38 -14.57 7.91
CA ASP A 319 5.73 -14.05 6.58
C ASP A 319 4.51 -13.84 5.65
N GLY A 320 3.43 -13.26 6.17
CA GLY A 320 2.28 -12.78 5.41
C GLY A 320 2.24 -11.25 5.33
N SER A 321 1.42 -10.73 4.42
CA SER A 321 1.10 -9.31 4.37
C SER A 321 0.33 -8.87 5.62
N GLU A 322 0.55 -7.63 6.02
CA GLU A 322 -0.38 -6.89 6.87
C GLU A 322 -1.69 -6.65 6.08
N PRO A 323 -2.88 -6.87 6.66
CA PRO A 323 -4.16 -6.94 5.93
C PRO A 323 -4.62 -5.65 5.22
N SER A 324 -4.05 -4.48 5.51
CA SER A 324 -4.47 -3.21 4.89
C SER A 324 -3.79 -2.92 3.55
N MET A 325 -2.63 -3.52 3.26
CA MET A 325 -1.87 -3.26 2.04
C MET A 325 -1.15 -4.51 1.53
N PHE A 326 -1.16 -4.70 0.22
CA PHE A 326 -0.56 -5.82 -0.50
C PHE A 326 0.39 -5.32 -1.58
N SER A 327 1.47 -6.06 -1.87
CA SER A 327 2.32 -5.76 -3.03
C SER A 327 1.54 -5.99 -4.34
N PRO A 328 1.41 -4.99 -5.24
CA PRO A 328 0.75 -5.17 -6.53
C PRO A 328 1.42 -6.27 -7.37
N THR A 329 2.73 -6.44 -7.25
CA THR A 329 3.50 -7.46 -7.97
C THR A 329 3.05 -8.88 -7.61
N MET A 330 2.64 -9.14 -6.37
CA MET A 330 2.06 -10.44 -6.01
C MET A 330 0.69 -10.67 -6.68
N LEU A 331 -0.15 -9.62 -6.72
CA LEU A 331 -1.52 -9.70 -7.23
C LEU A 331 -1.60 -9.99 -8.74
N GLN A 332 -0.62 -9.53 -9.54
CA GLN A 332 -0.57 -9.74 -10.99
C GLN A 332 -0.75 -11.22 -11.40
N THR A 333 -0.20 -12.13 -10.60
CA THR A 333 -0.23 -13.58 -10.88
C THR A 333 -1.55 -14.26 -10.50
N ARG A 334 -2.47 -13.56 -9.82
CA ARG A 334 -3.69 -14.12 -9.21
C ARG A 334 -3.41 -15.32 -8.29
N SER A 335 -2.20 -15.38 -7.73
CA SER A 335 -1.80 -16.44 -6.79
C SER A 335 -2.45 -16.27 -5.42
N THR A 336 -2.34 -17.29 -4.56
CA THR A 336 -2.75 -17.21 -3.16
C THR A 336 -1.87 -16.20 -2.42
N VAL A 337 -2.49 -15.27 -1.70
CA VAL A 337 -1.81 -14.27 -0.86
C VAL A 337 -1.96 -14.70 0.60
N ASN A 338 -0.89 -14.62 1.39
CA ASN A 338 -0.95 -14.95 2.82
C ASN A 338 -1.07 -13.66 3.64
N VAL A 339 -2.04 -13.60 4.55
CA VAL A 339 -2.24 -12.48 5.49
C VAL A 339 -1.91 -12.94 6.89
N PHE A 340 -1.16 -12.15 7.65
CA PHE A 340 -0.98 -12.42 9.08
C PHE A 340 -2.12 -11.81 9.90
N LEU A 341 -2.91 -12.65 10.57
CA LEU A 341 -4.05 -12.21 11.38
C LEU A 341 -3.70 -12.36 12.86
N GLN A 342 -3.40 -11.23 13.51
CA GLN A 342 -3.01 -11.16 14.93
C GLN A 342 -4.01 -11.89 15.85
N VAL A 343 -5.31 -11.72 15.61
CA VAL A 343 -6.42 -12.37 16.36
C VAL A 343 -6.50 -13.89 16.19
N LEU A 344 -5.89 -14.44 15.14
CA LEU A 344 -5.78 -15.90 14.92
C LEU A 344 -4.38 -16.43 15.27
N CYS A 345 -3.42 -15.53 15.50
CA CYS A 345 -2.03 -15.81 15.84
C CYS A 345 -1.35 -16.77 14.86
N ARG A 346 -1.68 -16.62 13.57
CA ARG A 346 -1.13 -17.36 12.43
C ARG A 346 -1.31 -16.56 11.15
N LYS A 347 -0.59 -16.96 10.10
CA LYS A 347 -0.96 -16.57 8.74
C LYS A 347 -2.14 -17.40 8.20
N VAL A 348 -2.96 -16.76 7.38
CA VAL A 348 -4.13 -17.31 6.70
C VAL A 348 -4.01 -17.06 5.20
N PRO A 349 -4.21 -18.08 4.34
CA PRO A 349 -4.26 -17.89 2.91
C PRO A 349 -5.58 -17.23 2.48
N LEU A 350 -5.47 -16.31 1.52
CA LEU A 350 -6.57 -15.81 0.70
C LEU A 350 -6.35 -16.29 -0.73
N ARG A 351 -7.31 -17.04 -1.29
CA ARG A 351 -7.29 -17.50 -2.69
C ARG A 351 -8.03 -16.50 -3.56
N PHE A 352 -7.49 -16.22 -4.74
CA PHE A 352 -8.21 -15.47 -5.77
C PHE A 352 -9.49 -16.22 -6.16
N GLU A 353 -10.61 -15.51 -6.20
CA GLU A 353 -11.92 -16.03 -6.62
C GLU A 353 -12.22 -15.59 -8.06
N LYS A 354 -12.23 -14.28 -8.29
CA LYS A 354 -12.63 -13.65 -9.56
C LYS A 354 -12.21 -12.18 -9.64
N GLU A 355 -12.28 -11.63 -10.83
CA GLU A 355 -12.38 -10.18 -11.04
C GLU A 355 -13.84 -9.75 -10.82
N GLU A 356 -14.02 -8.56 -10.25
CA GLU A 356 -15.32 -7.91 -10.05
C GLU A 356 -15.18 -6.40 -10.28
N THR A 357 -16.24 -5.74 -10.73
CA THR A 357 -16.27 -4.27 -10.87
C THR A 357 -17.21 -3.73 -9.78
N ILE A 358 -16.68 -2.87 -8.91
CA ILE A 358 -17.40 -2.25 -7.80
C ILE A 358 -17.54 -0.74 -8.03
N TYR A 359 -18.50 -0.11 -7.35
CA TYR A 359 -18.81 1.32 -7.53
C TYR A 359 -19.01 1.71 -9.02
N ASN A 360 -19.64 0.80 -9.78
CA ASN A 360 -19.89 0.81 -11.24
C ASN A 360 -18.67 0.79 -12.17
N ASP A 361 -17.54 1.38 -11.78
CA ASP A 361 -16.40 1.60 -12.69
C ASP A 361 -15.04 1.10 -12.14
N ILE A 362 -14.95 0.54 -10.94
CA ILE A 362 -13.66 0.21 -10.31
C ILE A 362 -13.41 -1.30 -10.30
N ASP A 363 -12.49 -1.76 -11.15
CA ASP A 363 -12.09 -3.16 -11.23
C ASP A 363 -11.23 -3.58 -10.03
N VAL A 364 -11.61 -4.69 -9.40
CA VAL A 364 -10.99 -5.27 -8.20
C VAL A 364 -10.77 -6.77 -8.35
N LEU A 365 -9.77 -7.29 -7.64
CA LEU A 365 -9.54 -8.71 -7.50
C LEU A 365 -10.20 -9.18 -6.21
N ARG A 366 -11.24 -10.03 -6.31
CA ARG A 366 -11.87 -10.64 -5.14
C ARG A 366 -11.06 -11.83 -4.67
N TYR A 367 -10.69 -11.78 -3.40
CA TYR A 367 -9.93 -12.80 -2.68
C TYR A 367 -10.78 -13.33 -1.51
N ARG A 368 -10.86 -14.65 -1.33
CA ARG A 368 -11.62 -15.30 -0.24
C ARG A 368 -10.76 -16.20 0.64
N THR A 369 -11.11 -16.32 1.92
CA THR A 369 -10.56 -17.38 2.79
C THR A 369 -11.06 -18.75 2.33
N PRO A 370 -10.18 -19.75 2.13
CA PRO A 370 -10.58 -21.12 1.83
C PRO A 370 -11.48 -21.73 2.90
N LEU A 371 -12.45 -22.56 2.50
CA LEU A 371 -13.38 -23.21 3.42
C LEU A 371 -12.69 -24.25 4.33
N ASP A 372 -11.55 -24.77 3.90
CA ASP A 372 -10.71 -25.75 4.61
C ASP A 372 -9.68 -25.11 5.58
N VAL A 373 -9.71 -23.78 5.77
CA VAL A 373 -8.69 -23.06 6.56
C VAL A 373 -8.69 -23.45 8.05
N PHE A 374 -9.86 -23.76 8.61
CA PHE A 374 -10.04 -24.24 10.00
C PHE A 374 -10.42 -25.72 10.06
N ALA A 375 -10.28 -26.47 8.97
CA ALA A 375 -10.61 -27.89 8.93
C ALA A 375 -9.59 -28.75 9.71
N HIS A 376 -10.06 -29.86 10.26
CA HIS A 376 -9.27 -30.87 10.96
C HIS A 376 -8.17 -31.45 10.04
N PRO A 377 -7.01 -31.88 10.56
CA PRO A 377 -5.90 -32.39 9.73
C PRO A 377 -6.22 -33.61 8.84
N SER A 378 -7.31 -34.33 9.10
CA SER A 378 -7.80 -35.39 8.20
C SER A 378 -8.41 -34.87 6.90
N GLU A 379 -8.90 -33.63 6.89
CA GLU A 379 -9.44 -32.93 5.72
C GLU A 379 -8.36 -32.04 5.09
N ASN A 380 -7.61 -31.31 5.91
CA ASN A 380 -6.52 -30.44 5.49
C ASN A 380 -5.22 -30.77 6.23
N PRO A 381 -4.36 -31.66 5.72
CA PRO A 381 -3.12 -32.08 6.38
C PRO A 381 -2.15 -30.93 6.72
N ALA A 382 -2.21 -29.80 6.00
CA ALA A 382 -1.39 -28.63 6.32
C ALA A 382 -1.75 -28.00 7.68
N ASN A 383 -2.94 -28.28 8.22
CA ASN A 383 -3.33 -27.80 9.55
C ASN A 383 -2.79 -28.65 10.71
N GLU A 384 -2.07 -29.75 10.45
CA GLU A 384 -1.60 -30.68 11.50
C GLU A 384 -0.79 -29.97 12.61
N CYS A 385 0.08 -29.02 12.25
CA CYS A 385 0.90 -28.30 13.22
C CYS A 385 0.13 -27.31 14.13
N TYR A 386 -1.12 -26.96 13.80
CA TYR A 386 -2.00 -26.18 14.69
C TYR A 386 -2.70 -27.04 15.75
N CYS A 387 -2.69 -28.38 15.60
CA CYS A 387 -3.33 -29.30 16.53
C CYS A 387 -2.37 -30.07 17.45
N ARG A 388 -1.14 -30.35 17.03
CA ARG A 388 -0.20 -31.17 17.82
C ARG A 388 0.31 -30.49 19.11
N ASN A 389 -0.02 -29.23 19.36
CA ASN A 389 0.33 -28.52 20.59
C ASN A 389 -0.63 -28.79 21.77
N THR A 390 -1.63 -29.68 21.60
CA THR A 390 -2.66 -30.06 22.58
C THR A 390 -2.86 -31.58 22.67
N ASP A 391 -3.44 -32.06 23.78
CA ASP A 391 -3.76 -33.49 23.99
C ASP A 391 -4.89 -34.01 23.06
N LEU A 392 -5.68 -33.10 22.49
CA LEU A 392 -6.80 -33.39 21.61
C LEU A 392 -6.91 -32.31 20.53
N CYS A 393 -6.93 -32.73 19.26
CA CYS A 393 -7.27 -31.86 18.14
C CYS A 393 -8.78 -31.60 18.12
N LEU A 394 -9.18 -30.37 17.82
CA LEU A 394 -10.59 -29.97 17.82
C LEU A 394 -11.31 -30.44 16.55
N PRO A 395 -12.65 -30.53 16.56
CA PRO A 395 -13.44 -30.67 15.33
C PRO A 395 -13.16 -29.53 14.34
N SER A 396 -13.41 -29.78 13.06
CA SER A 396 -13.31 -28.78 11.99
C SER A 396 -14.13 -27.52 12.31
N GLY A 397 -13.60 -26.35 11.95
CA GLY A 397 -14.24 -25.03 12.08
C GLY A 397 -13.74 -24.14 13.21
N VAL A 398 -12.92 -24.66 14.13
CA VAL A 398 -12.37 -23.91 15.28
C VAL A 398 -10.85 -24.09 15.37
N ILE A 399 -10.14 -23.05 15.79
CA ILE A 399 -8.69 -23.10 16.07
C ILE A 399 -8.40 -22.83 17.55
N ASN A 400 -7.42 -23.51 18.13
CA ASN A 400 -7.02 -23.30 19.52
C ASN A 400 -6.00 -22.16 19.66
N ALA A 401 -6.45 -20.93 19.89
CA ALA A 401 -5.57 -19.77 20.08
C ALA A 401 -5.04 -19.60 21.53
N THR A 402 -5.28 -20.56 22.44
CA THR A 402 -5.06 -20.42 23.89
C THR A 402 -3.69 -19.85 24.27
N ARG A 403 -2.60 -20.30 23.64
CA ARG A 403 -1.24 -19.84 23.97
C ARG A 403 -0.98 -18.37 23.63
N CYS A 404 -1.71 -17.82 22.67
CA CYS A 404 -1.58 -16.44 22.23
C CYS A 404 -2.38 -15.47 23.12
N TYR A 405 -3.45 -15.96 23.74
CA TYR A 405 -4.32 -15.20 24.67
C TYR A 405 -3.90 -15.40 26.13
N ASP A 406 -2.60 -15.35 26.43
CA ASP A 406 -2.04 -15.55 27.77
C ASP A 406 -2.61 -16.80 28.48
N ASP A 407 -2.65 -17.97 27.82
CA ASP A 407 -3.24 -19.22 28.34
C ASP A 407 -4.77 -19.20 28.62
N SER A 408 -5.50 -18.14 28.24
CA SER A 408 -6.98 -18.12 28.27
C SER A 408 -7.57 -19.04 27.18
N PRO A 409 -8.64 -19.80 27.47
CA PRO A 409 -9.20 -20.81 26.56
C PRO A 409 -10.02 -20.19 25.41
N ILE A 410 -9.36 -19.42 24.53
CA ILE A 410 -9.98 -18.72 23.39
C ILE A 410 -9.83 -19.53 22.10
N PHE A 411 -10.95 -19.66 21.38
CA PHE A 411 -11.07 -20.51 20.20
C PHE A 411 -11.72 -19.74 19.04
N PRO A 412 -10.95 -19.10 18.15
CA PRO A 412 -11.51 -18.43 16.98
C PRO A 412 -12.19 -19.39 15.99
N SER A 413 -13.18 -18.88 15.26
CA SER A 413 -13.85 -19.56 14.13
C SER A 413 -14.34 -18.53 13.11
N PHE A 414 -14.97 -18.98 12.02
CA PHE A 414 -15.90 -18.12 11.28
C PHE A 414 -17.18 -17.86 12.10
N PRO A 415 -17.93 -16.78 11.82
CA PRO A 415 -19.25 -16.53 12.41
C PRO A 415 -20.23 -17.69 12.26
N HIS A 416 -21.06 -17.88 13.28
CA HIS A 416 -21.99 -19.00 13.45
C HIS A 416 -21.34 -20.38 13.27
N PHE A 417 -20.04 -20.52 13.54
CA PHE A 417 -19.25 -21.72 13.24
C PHE A 417 -19.38 -22.17 11.77
N PHE A 418 -19.44 -21.22 10.83
CA PHE A 418 -19.41 -21.52 9.40
C PHE A 418 -18.18 -22.38 9.05
N THR A 419 -18.39 -23.33 8.12
CA THR A 419 -17.50 -24.48 7.82
C THR A 419 -17.19 -25.44 8.98
N GLY A 420 -17.85 -25.30 10.13
CA GLY A 420 -17.59 -26.13 11.31
C GLY A 420 -18.42 -27.41 11.39
N ASP A 421 -17.88 -28.39 12.11
CA ASP A 421 -18.57 -29.64 12.43
C ASP A 421 -19.85 -29.34 13.27
N PRO A 422 -21.03 -29.87 12.90
CA PRO A 422 -22.27 -29.72 13.67
C PRO A 422 -22.15 -30.08 15.16
N ILE A 423 -21.19 -30.91 15.57
CA ILE A 423 -20.93 -31.21 16.98
C ILE A 423 -20.61 -29.97 17.83
N LEU A 424 -20.10 -28.89 17.21
CA LEU A 424 -19.78 -27.62 17.86
C LEU A 424 -21.04 -26.87 18.32
N TYR A 425 -22.12 -26.95 17.54
CA TYR A 425 -23.33 -26.14 17.75
C TYR A 425 -24.65 -26.95 17.87
N LYS A 426 -24.62 -28.29 17.81
CA LYS A 426 -25.80 -29.18 17.96
C LYS A 426 -26.66 -28.93 19.22
N ASP A 427 -26.01 -28.50 20.30
CA ASP A 427 -26.61 -28.27 21.62
C ASP A 427 -27.21 -26.85 21.74
N PHE A 428 -27.04 -26.03 20.69
CA PHE A 428 -27.51 -24.66 20.60
C PHE A 428 -28.69 -24.54 19.61
N GLU A 429 -29.50 -23.51 19.82
CA GLU A 429 -30.51 -23.00 18.87
C GLU A 429 -30.17 -21.54 18.56
N GLY A 430 -30.32 -21.12 17.31
CA GLY A 430 -29.97 -19.77 16.83
C GLY A 430 -28.60 -19.63 16.17
N ILE A 431 -27.79 -20.70 16.12
CA ILE A 431 -26.57 -20.78 15.30
C ILE A 431 -26.95 -21.17 13.86
N ASN A 432 -26.76 -20.26 12.91
CA ASN A 432 -27.17 -20.42 11.51
C ASN A 432 -25.99 -20.17 10.55
N PRO A 433 -25.19 -21.18 10.16
CA PRO A 433 -24.10 -21.02 9.20
C PRO A 433 -24.58 -20.56 7.81
N ASP A 434 -24.00 -19.47 7.29
CA ASP A 434 -24.28 -18.93 5.94
C ASP A 434 -22.97 -18.48 5.28
N ALA A 435 -22.77 -18.82 4.00
CA ALA A 435 -21.51 -18.53 3.29
C ALA A 435 -21.34 -17.06 2.90
N GLU A 436 -22.41 -16.39 2.47
CA GLU A 436 -22.34 -14.99 2.03
C GLU A 436 -22.25 -14.03 3.22
N LEU A 437 -22.86 -14.41 4.35
CA LEU A 437 -22.78 -13.63 5.60
C LEU A 437 -21.50 -13.90 6.40
N HIS A 438 -20.93 -15.11 6.39
CA HIS A 438 -19.90 -15.49 7.37
C HIS A 438 -18.51 -15.83 6.78
N GLN A 439 -18.35 -15.95 5.46
CA GLN A 439 -17.02 -16.10 4.86
C GLN A 439 -16.28 -14.75 4.82
N THR A 440 -14.97 -14.76 5.07
CA THR A 440 -14.11 -13.58 4.88
C THR A 440 -13.73 -13.41 3.41
N TYR A 441 -13.83 -12.17 2.91
CA TYR A 441 -13.36 -11.78 1.58
C TYR A 441 -12.79 -10.36 1.56
N ALA A 442 -11.93 -10.08 0.57
CA ALA A 442 -11.35 -8.77 0.31
C ALA A 442 -11.35 -8.47 -1.20
N ASP A 443 -11.76 -7.26 -1.56
CA ASP A 443 -11.77 -6.75 -2.93
C ASP A 443 -10.59 -5.78 -3.09
N ILE A 444 -9.50 -6.28 -3.64
CA ILE A 444 -8.20 -5.59 -3.64
C ILE A 444 -8.00 -4.86 -4.96
N HIS A 445 -7.63 -3.58 -4.91
CA HIS A 445 -7.30 -2.81 -6.11
C HIS A 445 -6.05 -3.42 -6.78
N PRO A 446 -6.10 -3.91 -8.04
CA PRO A 446 -4.99 -4.63 -8.67
C PRO A 446 -3.69 -3.80 -8.76
N ARG A 447 -3.82 -2.51 -9.09
CA ARG A 447 -2.70 -1.58 -9.25
C ARG A 447 -2.11 -1.00 -7.95
N PHE A 448 -2.94 -0.63 -6.97
CA PHE A 448 -2.48 0.00 -5.72
C PHE A 448 -2.32 -0.96 -4.55
N GLY A 449 -2.94 -2.15 -4.62
CA GLY A 449 -2.76 -3.20 -3.63
C GLY A 449 -3.49 -3.00 -2.28
N PHE A 450 -4.36 -2.01 -2.11
CA PHE A 450 -5.20 -1.90 -0.91
C PHE A 450 -6.61 -2.48 -1.13
N PRO A 451 -7.26 -3.05 -0.09
CA PRO A 451 -8.69 -3.39 -0.14
C PRO A 451 -9.56 -2.14 -0.27
N ILE A 452 -10.45 -2.13 -1.27
CA ILE A 452 -11.46 -1.08 -1.45
C ILE A 452 -12.80 -1.49 -0.83
N SER A 453 -13.12 -2.79 -0.94
CA SER A 453 -14.32 -3.41 -0.41
C SER A 453 -13.92 -4.75 0.22
N GLY A 454 -14.84 -5.38 0.95
CA GLY A 454 -14.60 -6.63 1.66
C GLY A 454 -15.15 -6.65 3.07
N ALA A 455 -15.10 -7.84 3.65
CA ALA A 455 -15.49 -8.10 5.02
C ALA A 455 -14.52 -9.10 5.65
N SER A 456 -13.76 -8.64 6.64
CA SER A 456 -12.94 -9.48 7.51
C SER A 456 -13.79 -9.94 8.69
N ARG A 457 -14.10 -11.24 8.75
CA ARG A 457 -15.14 -11.82 9.61
C ARG A 457 -14.60 -12.94 10.49
N ILE A 458 -14.59 -12.71 11.80
CA ILE A 458 -14.01 -13.63 12.78
C ILE A 458 -14.91 -13.71 14.02
N GLN A 459 -15.20 -14.92 14.47
CA GLN A 459 -15.90 -15.21 15.72
C GLN A 459 -14.90 -15.57 16.81
N ILE A 460 -15.17 -15.08 18.02
CA ILE A 460 -14.40 -15.36 19.23
C ILE A 460 -15.27 -16.25 20.12
N ASN A 461 -14.76 -17.44 20.45
CA ASN A 461 -15.43 -18.40 21.33
C ASN A 461 -14.54 -18.69 22.55
N ILE A 462 -15.15 -19.23 23.62
CA ILE A 462 -14.44 -19.71 24.82
C ILE A 462 -14.83 -21.16 25.16
N MET A 463 -13.86 -22.00 25.52
CA MET A 463 -14.15 -23.39 25.89
C MET A 463 -14.40 -23.54 27.40
N LEU A 464 -15.44 -24.29 27.75
CA LEU A 464 -15.76 -24.69 29.13
C LEU A 464 -14.90 -25.89 29.58
N ASP A 465 -14.03 -25.68 30.57
CA ASP A 465 -13.35 -26.74 31.33
C ASP A 465 -14.07 -27.00 32.67
N LYS A 466 -14.66 -28.19 32.86
CA LYS A 466 -15.44 -28.58 34.05
C LYS A 466 -14.54 -28.92 35.27
N THR A 467 -13.67 -27.98 35.58
CA THR A 467 -12.81 -27.97 36.78
C THR A 467 -13.63 -28.01 38.08
N PRO A 468 -13.03 -28.33 39.24
CA PRO A 468 -13.71 -28.27 40.55
C PRO A 468 -14.23 -26.87 40.96
N LEU A 469 -13.88 -25.82 40.21
CA LEU A 469 -14.46 -24.49 40.35
C LEU A 469 -15.83 -24.40 39.66
N LEU A 470 -15.93 -24.90 38.42
CA LEU A 470 -17.11 -24.75 37.56
C LEU A 470 -18.07 -25.95 37.57
N ARG A 471 -17.63 -27.13 38.01
CA ARG A 471 -18.37 -28.41 37.92
C ARG A 471 -19.82 -28.33 38.38
N ASN A 472 -20.11 -27.57 39.43
CA ASN A 472 -21.45 -27.45 39.99
C ASN A 472 -22.33 -26.45 39.20
N GLN A 473 -21.78 -25.31 38.78
CA GLN A 473 -22.52 -24.32 37.99
C GLN A 473 -22.80 -24.84 36.57
N ALA A 474 -21.82 -25.52 35.97
CA ALA A 474 -21.91 -26.08 34.62
C ALA A 474 -22.31 -27.58 34.61
N TRP A 475 -23.08 -28.04 35.59
CA TRP A 475 -23.31 -29.48 35.81
C TRP A 475 -23.92 -30.19 34.59
N ARG A 476 -24.88 -29.56 33.90
CA ARG A 476 -25.57 -30.10 32.71
C ARG A 476 -24.79 -29.98 31.41
N MET A 477 -23.95 -28.95 31.27
CA MET A 477 -23.14 -28.71 30.06
C MET A 477 -22.11 -29.83 29.86
N GLN A 478 -21.74 -30.15 28.62
CA GLN A 478 -20.65 -31.10 28.36
C GLN A 478 -19.30 -30.47 28.74
N ASN A 479 -18.28 -31.30 28.98
CA ASN A 479 -16.92 -30.78 29.12
C ASN A 479 -16.39 -30.44 27.71
N ALA A 480 -15.58 -29.39 27.60
CA ALA A 480 -15.09 -28.87 26.33
C ALA A 480 -16.18 -28.32 25.37
N THR A 481 -17.38 -28.00 25.87
CA THR A 481 -18.34 -27.19 25.09
C THR A 481 -17.72 -25.84 24.74
N ILE A 482 -17.73 -25.48 23.46
CA ILE A 482 -17.27 -24.19 22.96
C ILE A 482 -18.45 -23.22 22.97
N LEU A 483 -18.33 -22.13 23.71
CA LEU A 483 -19.35 -21.11 23.90
C LEU A 483 -19.03 -19.91 22.99
N PRO A 484 -19.88 -19.59 21.99
CA PRO A 484 -19.74 -18.38 21.21
C PRO A 484 -19.93 -17.14 22.09
N LEU A 485 -19.08 -16.12 21.90
CA LEU A 485 -19.12 -14.88 22.68
C LEU A 485 -19.58 -13.72 21.81
N ILE A 486 -18.77 -13.40 20.81
CA ILE A 486 -19.00 -12.35 19.83
C ILE A 486 -18.47 -12.80 18.48
N TRP A 487 -18.99 -12.21 17.41
CA TRP A 487 -18.26 -12.13 16.15
C TRP A 487 -18.10 -10.68 15.71
N ILE A 488 -17.05 -10.43 14.95
CA ILE A 488 -16.72 -9.10 14.43
C ILE A 488 -16.61 -9.16 12.92
N GLU A 489 -17.19 -8.17 12.26
CA GLU A 489 -16.95 -7.82 10.86
C GLU A 489 -16.19 -6.50 10.81
N ILE A 490 -15.10 -6.45 10.07
CA ILE A 490 -14.41 -5.21 9.71
C ILE A 490 -14.61 -5.01 8.20
N THR A 491 -15.28 -3.91 7.83
CA THR A 491 -15.45 -3.48 6.43
C THR A 491 -14.71 -2.18 6.16
N ALA A 492 -14.57 -1.84 4.87
CA ALA A 492 -14.31 -0.47 4.46
C ALA A 492 -15.35 0.51 5.06
N GLY A 493 -14.97 1.78 5.14
CA GLY A 493 -15.84 2.88 5.55
C GLY A 493 -16.93 3.19 4.51
N ASP A 494 -17.88 4.03 4.91
CA ASP A 494 -18.75 4.71 3.94
C ASP A 494 -17.92 5.78 3.23
N PHE A 495 -17.27 5.39 2.13
CA PHE A 495 -16.55 6.34 1.28
C PHE A 495 -17.53 7.38 0.73
N ASN A 496 -17.27 8.65 1.02
CA ASN A 496 -18.04 9.76 0.46
C ASN A 496 -17.71 9.96 -1.03
N GLU A 497 -18.49 10.79 -1.71
CA GLU A 497 -18.27 11.10 -3.13
C GLU A 497 -16.87 11.64 -3.41
N ASP A 498 -16.25 12.40 -2.48
CA ASP A 498 -14.87 12.90 -2.63
C ASP A 498 -13.83 11.77 -2.65
N VAL A 499 -13.98 10.76 -1.78
CA VAL A 499 -13.10 9.58 -1.74
C VAL A 499 -13.30 8.73 -2.99
N LEU A 500 -14.55 8.46 -3.39
CA LEU A 500 -14.85 7.69 -4.59
C LEU A 500 -14.36 8.41 -5.86
N HIS A 501 -14.52 9.73 -5.94
CA HIS A 501 -14.00 10.55 -7.04
C HIS A 501 -12.47 10.57 -7.05
N THR A 502 -11.83 10.71 -5.88
CA THR A 502 -10.36 10.65 -5.75
C THR A 502 -9.84 9.30 -6.22
N LEU A 503 -10.47 8.21 -5.77
CA LEU A 503 -10.14 6.84 -6.17
C LEU A 503 -10.31 6.66 -7.68
N TYR A 504 -11.45 7.06 -8.25
CA TYR A 504 -11.71 7.02 -9.70
C TYR A 504 -10.65 7.80 -10.50
N VAL A 505 -10.33 9.04 -10.10
CA VAL A 505 -9.32 9.87 -10.76
C VAL A 505 -7.91 9.28 -10.60
N SER A 506 -7.58 8.67 -9.46
CA SER A 506 -6.32 7.97 -9.27
C SER A 506 -6.21 6.72 -10.15
N THR A 507 -7.27 5.90 -10.25
CA THR A 507 -7.30 4.71 -11.10
C THR A 507 -7.24 5.09 -12.59
N PHE A 508 -8.26 5.79 -13.09
CA PHE A 508 -8.39 6.08 -14.52
C PHE A 508 -7.48 7.20 -14.99
N GLY A 509 -7.17 8.19 -14.15
CA GLY A 509 -6.29 9.30 -14.52
C GLY A 509 -4.86 8.84 -14.77
N LEU A 510 -4.35 7.89 -13.97
CA LEU A 510 -3.03 7.32 -14.22
C LEU A 510 -3.00 6.48 -15.50
N ASP A 511 -4.01 5.66 -15.77
CA ASP A 511 -4.11 4.91 -17.03
C ASP A 511 -4.23 5.85 -18.24
N ALA A 512 -5.05 6.90 -18.14
CA ALA A 512 -5.19 7.93 -19.17
C ALA A 512 -3.89 8.71 -19.41
N ILE A 513 -3.13 9.05 -18.35
CA ILE A 513 -1.80 9.66 -18.47
C ILE A 513 -0.83 8.69 -19.16
N GLN A 514 -0.82 7.41 -18.78
CA GLN A 514 0.05 6.41 -19.43
C GLN A 514 -0.28 6.27 -20.91
N LEU A 515 -1.58 6.23 -21.26
CA LEU A 515 -2.08 6.14 -22.62
C LEU A 515 -1.71 7.40 -23.44
N ALA A 516 -1.93 8.58 -22.86
CA ALA A 516 -1.60 9.86 -23.48
C ALA A 516 -0.08 10.01 -23.69
N LEU A 517 0.75 9.56 -22.77
CA LEU A 517 2.22 9.54 -22.94
C LEU A 517 2.64 8.52 -24.00
N LYS A 518 2.09 7.30 -24.01
CA LYS A 518 2.37 6.26 -25.02
C LYS A 518 2.01 6.71 -26.44
N TYR A 519 0.79 7.19 -26.67
CA TYR A 519 0.35 7.59 -28.01
C TYR A 519 0.77 9.02 -28.38
N GLY A 520 0.93 9.92 -27.41
CA GLY A 520 1.40 11.28 -27.63
C GLY A 520 2.88 11.33 -28.06
N THR A 521 3.76 10.57 -27.42
CA THR A 521 5.17 10.47 -27.85
C THR A 521 5.31 9.84 -29.24
N LEU A 522 4.49 8.83 -29.56
CA LEU A 522 4.40 8.26 -30.91
C LEU A 522 3.92 9.30 -31.94
N LEU A 523 2.86 10.06 -31.64
CA LEU A 523 2.34 11.09 -32.55
C LEU A 523 3.37 12.21 -32.77
N VAL A 524 4.03 12.69 -31.71
CA VAL A 524 5.05 13.75 -31.81
C VAL A 524 6.28 13.26 -32.57
N SER A 525 6.71 12.01 -32.39
CA SER A 525 7.86 11.47 -33.14
C SER A 525 7.55 11.29 -34.63
N VAL A 526 6.37 10.76 -35.00
CA VAL A 526 5.95 10.62 -36.42
C VAL A 526 5.76 12.00 -37.09
N THR A 527 5.13 12.96 -36.40
CA THR A 527 4.90 14.30 -36.95
C THR A 527 6.19 15.11 -37.07
N SER A 528 7.06 15.10 -36.06
CA SER A 528 8.37 15.77 -36.14
C SER A 528 9.26 15.14 -37.21
N PHE A 529 9.29 13.81 -37.36
CA PHE A 529 10.00 13.15 -38.47
C PHE A 529 9.48 13.61 -39.84
N SER A 530 8.16 13.62 -40.01
CA SER A 530 7.51 14.06 -41.25
C SER A 530 7.80 15.53 -41.57
N LEU A 531 7.80 16.41 -40.57
CA LEU A 531 8.16 17.82 -40.72
C LEU A 531 9.64 18.02 -41.03
N ILE A 532 10.55 17.23 -40.46
CA ILE A 532 11.98 17.24 -40.82
C ILE A 532 12.16 16.82 -42.28
N VAL A 533 11.56 15.70 -42.71
CA VAL A 533 11.64 15.23 -44.10
C VAL A 533 11.06 16.26 -45.08
N ALA A 534 9.89 16.83 -44.78
CA ALA A 534 9.26 17.87 -45.61
C ALA A 534 10.12 19.15 -45.66
N SER A 535 10.73 19.56 -44.55
CA SER A 535 11.61 20.73 -44.49
C SER A 535 12.88 20.52 -45.31
N VAL A 536 13.51 19.35 -45.21
CA VAL A 536 14.70 18.98 -46.00
C VAL A 536 14.36 18.93 -47.50
N TYR A 537 13.22 18.33 -47.86
CA TYR A 537 12.75 18.29 -49.24
C TYR A 537 12.49 19.69 -49.81
N TYR A 538 11.81 20.56 -49.05
CA TYR A 538 11.55 21.94 -49.44
C TYR A 538 12.85 22.76 -49.60
N LEU A 539 13.82 22.60 -48.69
CA LEU A 539 15.11 23.28 -48.79
C LEU A 539 15.93 22.80 -49.99
N ASN A 540 15.91 21.50 -50.30
CA ASN A 540 16.55 20.97 -51.52
C ASN A 540 15.89 21.52 -52.79
N SER A 541 14.55 21.46 -52.88
CA SER A 541 13.80 22.01 -54.03
C SER A 541 14.09 23.50 -54.25
N LYS A 542 14.13 24.30 -53.18
CA LYS A 542 14.46 25.73 -53.26
C LYS A 542 15.91 25.98 -53.66
N ARG A 543 16.84 25.11 -53.25
CA ARG A 543 18.26 25.18 -53.65
C ARG A 543 18.43 24.89 -55.14
N GLU A 544 17.66 23.95 -55.68
CA GLU A 544 17.63 23.67 -57.13
C GLU A 544 17.09 24.88 -57.92
N GLU A 545 16.00 25.51 -57.47
CA GLU A 545 15.49 26.76 -58.08
C GLU A 545 16.54 27.88 -58.09
N GLN A 546 17.25 28.09 -56.97
CA GLN A 546 18.30 29.10 -56.88
C GLN A 546 19.48 28.80 -57.81
N GLN A 547 19.91 27.53 -57.91
CA GLN A 547 20.96 27.11 -58.84
C GLN A 547 20.54 27.29 -60.30
N GLN A 548 19.28 27.01 -60.65
CA GLN A 548 18.75 27.29 -61.98
C GLN A 548 18.72 28.81 -62.27
N LEU A 549 18.33 29.63 -61.29
CA LEU A 549 18.30 31.09 -61.44
C LEU A 549 19.71 31.68 -61.60
N GLU A 550 20.71 31.27 -60.82
CA GLU A 550 22.10 31.69 -61.00
C GLU A 550 22.68 31.21 -62.35
N LYS A 551 22.34 29.99 -62.78
CA LYS A 551 22.74 29.47 -64.09
C LYS A 551 22.10 30.28 -65.23
N SER A 552 20.85 30.73 -65.08
CA SER A 552 20.18 31.61 -66.05
C SER A 552 20.76 33.03 -66.09
N LYS A 553 21.16 33.58 -64.93
CA LYS A 553 21.83 34.89 -64.86
C LYS A 553 23.21 34.85 -65.48
N SER A 554 24.03 33.86 -65.12
CA SER A 554 25.38 33.72 -65.67
C SER A 554 25.37 33.43 -67.17
N SER A 555 24.39 32.70 -67.71
CA SER A 555 24.23 32.57 -69.17
C SER A 555 23.77 33.88 -69.82
N ALA A 556 22.84 34.63 -69.22
CA ALA A 556 22.41 35.93 -69.76
C ALA A 556 23.52 37.00 -69.71
N GLU A 557 24.38 36.99 -68.68
CA GLU A 557 25.58 37.83 -68.61
C GLU A 557 26.63 37.42 -69.65
N LEU A 558 26.77 36.11 -69.92
CA LEU A 558 27.66 35.60 -70.96
C LEU A 558 27.18 35.99 -72.37
N GLU A 559 25.88 35.94 -72.63
CA GLU A 559 25.26 36.43 -73.88
C GLU A 559 25.37 37.96 -74.02
N ALA A 560 25.24 38.72 -72.93
CA ALA A 560 25.42 40.17 -72.93
C ALA A 560 26.88 40.60 -73.17
N LEU A 561 27.86 39.77 -72.78
CA LEU A 561 29.27 39.96 -73.10
C LEU A 561 29.62 39.53 -74.53
N ALA A 562 28.85 38.60 -75.12
CA ALA A 562 28.94 38.20 -76.52
C ALA A 562 28.22 39.20 -77.45
N GLY A 563 28.77 40.41 -77.55
CA GLY A 563 28.30 41.43 -78.51
C GLY A 563 28.25 40.90 -79.95
N PRO A 564 27.42 41.51 -80.83
CA PRO A 564 27.02 40.90 -82.11
C PRO A 564 28.20 40.73 -83.06
N SER A 565 28.66 39.48 -83.21
CA SER A 565 29.71 39.11 -84.16
C SER A 565 29.11 38.74 -85.51
N SER A 566 29.52 39.47 -86.55
CA SER A 566 29.26 39.08 -87.93
C SER A 566 30.27 38.03 -88.39
N SER A 567 29.81 37.00 -89.10
CA SER A 567 30.33 36.58 -90.43
C SER A 567 30.00 35.12 -90.75
N ASN A 568 29.87 34.86 -92.06
CA ASN A 568 29.73 33.51 -92.62
C ASN A 568 31.04 32.72 -92.60
N GLY A 569 30.91 31.40 -92.41
CA GLY A 569 31.67 30.41 -93.19
C GLY A 569 32.84 29.70 -92.50
N GLY A 570 32.97 28.39 -92.79
CA GLY A 570 34.18 27.60 -92.53
C GLY A 570 33.95 26.32 -91.71
N ILE A 571 34.01 25.17 -92.38
CA ILE A 571 33.91 23.82 -91.78
C ILE A 571 35.29 23.33 -91.31
N VAL A 572 35.39 22.70 -90.13
CA VAL A 572 36.30 21.54 -89.91
C VAL A 572 35.64 20.53 -88.95
N VAL A 573 35.74 19.24 -89.28
CA VAL A 573 35.31 18.09 -88.46
C VAL A 573 36.51 17.52 -87.69
N VAL A 574 36.31 17.11 -86.43
CA VAL A 574 37.15 16.09 -85.78
C VAL A 574 36.25 15.04 -85.11
N GLN A 575 36.55 13.77 -85.35
CA GLN A 575 35.72 12.62 -85.01
C GLN A 575 36.49 11.68 -84.08
N VAL A 576 35.93 11.35 -82.90
CA VAL A 576 36.43 10.27 -82.03
C VAL A 576 35.26 9.51 -81.39
N LEU A 577 35.16 8.22 -81.72
CA LEU A 577 34.43 7.15 -81.02
C LEU A 577 35.42 6.42 -80.07
N PRO A 578 35.02 5.49 -79.15
CA PRO A 578 33.76 4.75 -79.01
C PRO A 578 33.04 5.08 -77.66
N HIS A 579 32.16 4.30 -77.02
CA HIS A 579 31.65 2.92 -77.17
C HIS A 579 30.18 2.81 -76.68
N GLY A 580 29.52 1.68 -76.93
CA GLY A 580 28.28 1.27 -76.27
C GLY A 580 28.00 -0.23 -76.45
N VAL A 581 26.98 -0.75 -75.74
CA VAL A 581 26.35 -2.10 -75.88
C VAL A 581 27.20 -3.28 -75.32
N SER A 582 26.68 -4.31 -74.61
CA SER A 582 25.41 -4.57 -73.89
C SER A 582 25.45 -5.94 -73.15
N LEU A 583 24.51 -6.16 -72.19
CA LEU A 583 23.88 -7.43 -71.72
C LEU A 583 24.67 -8.77 -71.63
N ALA A 584 24.55 -9.49 -70.49
CA ALA A 584 23.81 -10.77 -70.40
C ALA A 584 23.77 -11.46 -69.00
N HIS A 585 22.55 -11.64 -68.48
CA HIS A 585 21.92 -12.76 -67.73
C HIS A 585 22.67 -13.95 -67.03
N ARG A 586 21.92 -14.49 -66.03
CA ARG A 586 21.92 -15.83 -65.37
C ARG A 586 22.85 -16.04 -64.16
N ALA A 587 22.52 -16.86 -63.15
CA ALA A 587 21.24 -17.44 -62.67
C ALA A 587 21.48 -18.17 -61.32
N ASN A 588 20.39 -18.45 -60.56
CA ASN A 588 20.33 -19.22 -59.31
C ASN A 588 21.07 -18.55 -58.12
N SER A 589 20.64 -18.70 -56.87
CA SER A 589 19.60 -19.55 -56.25
C SER A 589 18.80 -18.77 -55.22
#